data_AF-A0A9N9CK57-F1
#
_entry.id   AF-A0A9N9CK57-F1
#
_cell.length_a   1.000
_cell.length_b   1.000
_cell.length_c   1.000
_cell.angle_alpha   90.00
_cell.angle_beta   90.00
_cell.angle_gamma   90.00
#
_symmetry.space_group_name_H-M   'P 1'
#
loop_
_entity.id
_entity.type
_entity.pdbx_description
1 polymer ?
#
loop_
_entity_poly.entity_id
_entity_poly.type
_entity_poly.pdbx_seq_one_letter_code
_entity_poly.pdbx_strand_id
1 'polypeptide(L)' 'MPKIFFKSDSSLAMARYLDAPWSILYYMGRLIPKPIRDSLYDRFANRRYESFGRTNECQRPIQEYEKRFIDWRESNQKHD' A
#
# COMPACT_ATOMS: atom_id res chain seq x y z
N MET A 1 -9.21 -10.53 18.59
CA MET A 1 -8.17 -9.52 18.29
C MET A 1 -7.88 -9.57 16.79
N PRO A 2 -7.83 -8.45 16.07
CA PRO A 2 -7.51 -8.44 14.64
C PRO A 2 -6.07 -8.88 14.40
N LYS A 3 -5.83 -9.66 13.34
CA LYS A 3 -4.49 -10.08 12.93
C LYS A 3 -3.80 -8.95 12.18
N ILE A 4 -2.66 -8.47 12.67
CA ILE A 4 -1.88 -7.40 12.05
C ILE A 4 -0.82 -8.02 11.15
N PHE A 5 -0.74 -7.54 9.90
CA PHE A 5 0.23 -8.00 8.91
C PHE A 5 1.27 -6.91 8.63
N PHE A 6 2.54 -7.30 8.49
CA PHE A 6 3.67 -6.38 8.26
C PHE A 6 4.50 -6.83 7.05
N LYS A 7 5.21 -5.88 6.41
CA LYS A 7 6.10 -6.13 5.26
C LYS A 7 5.41 -6.95 4.15
N SER A 8 6.05 -8.02 3.69
CA SER A 8 5.56 -8.91 2.63
C SER A 8 4.22 -9.56 2.98
N ASP A 9 3.92 -9.79 4.26
CA ASP A 9 2.65 -10.38 4.68
C ASP A 9 1.46 -9.46 4.38
N SER A 10 1.64 -8.13 4.49
CA SER A 10 0.57 -7.15 4.19
C SER A 10 0.27 -7.12 2.68
N SER A 11 1.32 -7.09 1.85
CA SER A 11 1.20 -7.05 0.39
C SER A 11 0.58 -8.33 -0.15
N LEU A 12 0.98 -9.49 0.39
CA LEU A 12 0.37 -10.78 0.03
C LEU A 12 -1.08 -10.86 0.51
N ALA A 13 -1.39 -10.42 1.73
CA ALA A 13 -2.76 -10.41 2.21
C ALA A 13 -3.69 -9.55 1.33
N MET A 14 -3.20 -8.40 0.86
CA MET A 14 -3.95 -7.54 -0.07
C MET A 14 -4.13 -8.20 -1.45
N ALA A 15 -3.09 -8.84 -1.97
CA ALA A 15 -3.12 -9.50 -3.29
C ALA A 15 -4.18 -10.60 -3.39
N ARG A 16 -4.63 -11.19 -2.27
CA ARG A 16 -5.74 -12.15 -2.23
C ARG A 16 -7.08 -11.54 -2.68
N TYR A 17 -7.28 -10.23 -2.47
CA TYR A 17 -8.52 -9.53 -2.80
C TYR A 17 -8.52 -8.90 -4.19
N LEU A 18 -7.39 -8.97 -4.89
CA LEU A 18 -7.26 -8.50 -6.27
C LEU A 18 -7.62 -9.62 -7.25
N ASP A 19 -8.19 -9.26 -8.39
CA ASP A 19 -8.50 -10.20 -9.47
C ASP A 19 -7.22 -10.85 -10.04
N ALA A 20 -7.38 -11.94 -10.79
CA ALA A 20 -6.28 -12.57 -11.51
C ALA A 20 -5.56 -11.53 -12.40
N PRO A 21 -4.22 -11.49 -12.43
CA PRO A 21 -3.27 -12.51 -11.99
C PRO A 21 -2.74 -12.35 -10.54
N TRP A 22 -3.17 -11.32 -9.81
CA TRP A 22 -2.60 -10.98 -8.50
C TRP A 22 -2.91 -12.02 -7.42
N SER A 23 -4.11 -12.60 -7.47
CA SER A 23 -4.50 -13.73 -6.61
C SER A 23 -3.60 -14.96 -6.81
N ILE A 24 -3.10 -15.20 -8.02
CA ILE A 24 -2.16 -16.28 -8.34
C ILE A 24 -0.78 -15.98 -7.74
N LEU A 25 -0.30 -14.75 -7.89
CA LEU A 25 0.96 -14.30 -7.29
C LEU A 25 0.95 -14.42 -5.76
N TYR A 26 -0.20 -14.23 -5.12
CA TYR A 26 -0.35 -14.49 -3.69
C TYR A 26 -0.04 -15.95 -3.32
N TYR A 27 -0.59 -16.92 -4.05
CA TYR A 27 -0.32 -18.34 -3.79
C TYR A 27 1.15 -18.69 -4.03
N MET A 28 1.75 -18.17 -5.11
CA MET A 28 3.17 -18.34 -5.40
C MET A 28 4.06 -17.70 -4.32
N GLY A 29 3.73 -16.49 -3.87
CA GLY A 29 4.47 -15.77 -2.83
C GLY A 29 4.37 -16.41 -1.44
N ARG A 30 3.41 -17.30 -1.21
CA ARG A 30 3.33 -18.12 0.01
C ARG A 30 4.25 -19.35 -0.02
N LEU A 31 4.64 -19.82 -1.20
CA LEU A 31 5.63 -20.90 -1.33
C LEU A 31 7.04 -20.41 -0.99
N ILE A 32 7.31 -19.11 -1.17
CA ILE A 32 8.60 -18.50 -0.88
C ILE A 32 8.79 -18.36 0.64
N PRO A 33 9.91 -18.85 1.21
CA PRO A 33 10.22 -18.67 2.62
C PRO A 33 10.18 -17.21 3.05
N LYS A 34 9.56 -16.95 4.22
CA LYS A 34 9.45 -15.61 4.82
C LYS A 34 10.75 -14.78 4.81
N PRO A 35 11.93 -15.29 5.21
CA PRO A 35 13.15 -14.47 5.24
C PRO A 35 13.57 -13.96 3.85
N ILE A 36 13.31 -14.73 2.79
CA ILE A 36 13.67 -14.35 1.42
C ILE A 36 12.77 -13.21 0.95
N ARG A 37 11.45 -13.37 1.06
CA ARG A 37 10.50 -12.34 0.63
C ARG A 37 10.59 -11.06 1.47
N ASP A 38 10.89 -11.16 2.77
CA ASP A 38 11.10 -9.99 3.63
C ASP A 38 12.41 -9.27 3.29
N SER A 39 13.48 -10.00 2.97
CA SER A 39 14.74 -9.40 2.51
C SER A 39 14.58 -8.65 1.17
N LEU A 40 13.82 -9.24 0.23
CA LEU A 40 13.47 -8.56 -1.03
C LEU A 40 12.64 -7.30 -0.77
N TYR A 41 11.65 -7.37 0.13
CA TYR A 41 10.85 -6.23 0.53
C TYR A 41 11.71 -5.12 1.14
N ASP A 42 12.62 -5.46 2.07
CA ASP A 42 13.49 -4.50 2.74
C ASP A 42 14.46 -3.84 1.74
N ARG A 43 15.02 -4.60 0.80
CA ARG A 43 15.90 -4.07 -0.26
C ARG A 43 15.17 -3.06 -1.15
N PHE A 44 13.93 -3.35 -1.52
CA PHE A 44 13.10 -2.43 -2.30
C PHE A 44 12.71 -1.20 -1.47
N ALA A 45 12.27 -1.40 -0.22
CA ALA A 45 11.85 -0.32 0.68
C ALA A 45 12.97 0.70 0.92
N ASN A 46 14.20 0.23 1.07
CA ASN A 46 15.38 1.07 1.25
C ASN A 46 15.72 1.89 0.00
N ARG A 47 15.49 1.35 -1.20
CA ARG A 47 15.78 2.02 -2.48
C ARG A 47 14.61 2.80 -3.08
N ARG A 48 13.41 2.70 -2.50
CA ARG A 48 12.18 3.33 -3.02
C ARG A 48 12.37 4.81 -3.34
N TYR A 49 13.02 5.54 -2.45
CA TYR A 49 13.23 6.98 -2.62
C TYR A 49 14.38 7.32 -3.58
N GLU A 50 15.32 6.41 -3.78
CA GLU A 50 16.36 6.57 -4.79
C GLU A 50 15.81 6.33 -6.20
N SER A 51 14.89 5.36 -6.35
CA SER A 51 14.31 5.00 -7.65
C SER A 51 13.18 5.94 -8.10
N PHE A 52 12.34 6.42 -7.18
CA PHE A 52 11.19 7.26 -7.51
C PHE A 52 11.38 8.75 -7.14
N GLY A 53 12.47 9.07 -6.44
CA GLY A 53 12.70 10.40 -5.89
C GLY A 53 11.88 10.68 -4.63
N ARG A 54 12.15 11.84 -4.01
CA ARG A 54 11.36 12.40 -2.91
C ARG A 54 10.78 13.73 -3.36
N THR A 55 9.50 13.94 -3.12
CA THR A 55 8.86 15.24 -3.27
C THR A 55 8.95 15.95 -1.93
N ASN A 56 9.48 17.19 -1.92
CA ASN A 56 9.57 18.02 -0.72
C ASN A 56 8.28 18.81 -0.45
N GLU A 57 7.33 18.77 -1.38
CA GLU A 57 6.06 19.48 -1.32
C GLU A 57 4.90 18.51 -1.10
N CYS A 58 3.84 19.00 -0.46
CA CYS A 58 2.62 18.25 -0.27
C CYS A 58 1.87 18.12 -1.60
N GLN A 59 1.58 16.89 -2.03
CA GLN A 59 0.77 16.65 -3.23
C GLN A 59 -0.69 17.00 -2.95
N ARG A 60 -1.17 18.09 -3.53
CA ARG A 60 -2.60 18.42 -3.56
C ARG A 60 -3.28 17.62 -4.67
N PRO A 61 -4.45 17.00 -4.44
CA PRO A 61 -5.18 16.32 -5.50
C PRO A 61 -5.51 17.30 -6.63
N ILE A 62 -5.39 16.81 -7.87
CA ILE A 62 -5.85 17.54 -9.05
C ILE A 62 -7.38 17.54 -9.10
N GLN A 63 -7.96 18.57 -9.72
CA GLN A 63 -9.40 18.82 -9.73
C GLN A 63 -10.24 17.60 -10.17
N GLU A 64 -9.74 16.78 -11.09
CA GLU A 64 -10.42 15.59 -11.60
C GLU A 64 -10.73 14.56 -10.49
N TYR A 65 -9.86 14.42 -9.50
CA TYR A 65 -9.98 13.43 -8.44
C TYR A 65 -10.23 14.03 -7.06
N GLU A 66 -10.36 15.36 -6.95
CA GLU A 66 -10.61 16.06 -5.68
C GLU A 66 -11.87 15.51 -4.99
N LYS A 67 -12.93 15.20 -5.76
CA LYS A 67 -14.18 14.61 -5.27
C LYS A 67 -14.05 13.19 -4.68
N ARG A 68 -12.92 12.50 -4.89
CA ARG A 68 -12.65 11.18 -4.31
C ARG A 68 -12.07 11.27 -2.90
N PHE A 69 -11.56 12.43 -2.52
CA PHE A 69 -11.02 12.68 -1.19
C PHE A 69 -12.14 13.20 -0.29
N ILE A 70 -12.23 12.65 0.91
CA ILE A 70 -13.11 13.17 1.96
C ILE A 70 -12.36 14.37 2.55
N ASP A 71 -12.87 15.60 2.36
CA ASP A 71 -12.30 16.74 3.05
C ASP A 71 -12.64 16.62 4.54
N TRP A 72 -11.60 16.51 5.36
CA TRP A 72 -11.73 16.46 6.81
C TRP A 72 -12.46 17.71 7.34
N ARG A 73 -12.28 18.89 6.71
CA ARG A 73 -13.00 20.11 7.08
C ARG A 73 -14.50 20.01 6.82
N GLU A 74 -14.92 19.44 5.69
CA GLU A 74 -16.34 19.26 5.36
C GLU A 74 -17.01 18.18 6.24
N SER A 75 -16.27 17.13 6.61
CA SER A 75 -16.80 16.04 7.45
C SER A 75 -17.10 16.46 8.89
N ASN A 76 -16.34 17.42 9.44
CA ASN A 76 -16.56 17.91 10.81
C ASN A 76 -17.63 19.00 10.90
N GLN A 77 -17.96 19.67 9.80
CA GLN A 77 -18.98 20.73 9.78
C GLN A 77 -20.42 20.18 9.69
N LYS A 78 -20.58 18.88 9.41
CA LYS A 78 -21.88 18.19 9.33
C LYS A 78 -22.33 17.56 10.66
N HIS A 79 -21.56 17.79 11.72
CA HIS A 79 -21.77 17.23 13.06
C HIS A 79 -21.88 18.31 14.16
N ASP A 80 -22.12 19.56 13.76
CA ASP A 80 -22.62 20.65 14.62
C ASP A 80 -24.04 21.05 14.18
#